data_AF-A0A521ZJ90-F1
#
_entry.id   AF-A0A521ZJ90-F1
#
_cell.length_a   1.000
_cell.length_b   1.000
_cell.length_c   1.000
_cell.angle_alpha   90.00
_cell.angle_beta   90.00
_cell.angle_gamma   90.00
#
_symmetry.space_group_name_H-M   'P 1'
#
loop_
_entity.id
_entity.type
_entity.pdbx_description
1 polymer ?
#
loop_
_entity_poly.entity_id
_entity_poly.type
_entity_poly.pdbx_seq_one_letter_code
_entity_poly.pdbx_strand_id
1 'polypeptide(L)'
;MNRFHAFALCMLMLGQSAWADEPSAAENQAFFLDAATCAAALEARVVERQTQARTDARDQAMLSDVEHGFVFIGVAYKRGLRNPQADEMLHAAEKRWAALPKSDKEARQASCSRQGQALIDDVSMLERFLVRNRASARVERLLEKERDKEKDKP
;
A
#
# COMPACT_ATOMS: atom_id res chain seq x y z
N MET A 1 -49.91 5.48 -56.77
CA MET A 1 -49.88 4.13 -56.18
C MET A 1 -48.52 3.51 -56.43
N ASN A 2 -47.69 3.38 -55.38
CA ASN A 2 -46.57 2.43 -55.20
C ASN A 2 -45.78 2.89 -53.96
N ARG A 3 -46.13 2.40 -52.76
CA ARG A 3 -45.68 1.14 -52.12
C ARG A 3 -44.33 1.30 -51.39
N PHE A 4 -44.45 1.62 -50.10
CA PHE A 4 -43.66 1.13 -48.96
C PHE A 4 -42.19 0.76 -49.19
N HIS A 5 -41.27 1.63 -48.75
CA HIS A 5 -39.97 1.20 -48.24
C HIS A 5 -39.87 1.59 -46.77
N ALA A 6 -40.25 0.62 -45.96
CA ALA A 6 -40.06 0.56 -44.53
C ALA A 6 -38.61 0.18 -44.20
N PHE A 7 -38.09 0.80 -43.14
CA PHE A 7 -37.06 0.27 -42.24
C PHE A 7 -35.81 -0.37 -42.88
N ALA A 8 -34.74 0.42 -42.99
CA ALA A 8 -33.38 -0.09 -43.10
C ALA A 8 -32.50 0.51 -42.00
N LEU A 9 -32.40 -0.29 -40.93
CA LEU A 9 -31.26 -0.46 -40.02
C LEU A 9 -30.64 0.77 -39.33
N CYS A 10 -31.10 0.98 -38.10
CA CYS A 10 -30.20 1.22 -36.96
C CYS A 10 -29.19 0.05 -36.83
N MET A 11 -27.94 0.26 -37.25
CA MET A 11 -26.78 -0.50 -36.77
C MET A 11 -25.63 0.47 -36.46
N LEU A 12 -25.93 1.46 -35.63
CA LEU A 12 -24.95 2.31 -34.97
C LEU A 12 -24.80 1.79 -33.53
N MET A 13 -23.54 1.55 -33.14
CA MET A 13 -23.06 1.53 -31.75
C MET A 13 -23.39 0.30 -30.88
N LEU A 14 -22.91 -0.89 -31.26
CA LEU A 14 -22.68 -1.97 -30.30
C LEU A 14 -21.28 -2.54 -30.53
N GLY A 15 -20.31 -2.16 -29.69
CA GLY A 15 -18.98 -2.78 -29.72
C GLY A 15 -17.81 -1.95 -29.23
N GLN A 16 -17.98 -0.97 -28.34
CA GLN A 16 -16.86 -0.57 -27.47
C GLN A 16 -16.92 -1.43 -26.22
N SER A 17 -16.39 -2.65 -26.32
CA SER A 17 -15.99 -3.36 -25.11
C SER A 17 -14.87 -2.52 -24.49
N ALA A 18 -15.16 -1.89 -23.36
CA ALA A 18 -14.16 -1.27 -22.51
C ALA A 18 -13.24 -2.39 -22.02
N TRP A 19 -12.17 -2.65 -22.74
CA TRP A 19 -11.09 -3.49 -22.27
C TRP A 19 -10.40 -2.64 -21.21
N ALA A 20 -10.50 -3.06 -19.95
CA ALA A 20 -9.64 -2.51 -18.92
C ALA A 20 -8.21 -2.82 -19.34
N ASP A 21 -7.43 -1.80 -19.68
CA ASP A 21 -6.00 -1.96 -19.95
C ASP A 21 -5.34 -2.47 -18.66
N GLU A 22 -4.90 -3.72 -18.68
CA GLU A 22 -4.03 -4.26 -17.63
C GLU A 22 -2.75 -3.40 -17.59
N PRO A 23 -2.25 -3.02 -16.41
CA PRO A 23 -1.03 -2.22 -16.32
C PRO A 23 0.12 -2.91 -17.05
N SER A 24 0.87 -2.15 -17.84
CA SER A 24 2.05 -2.65 -18.54
C SER A 24 3.10 -3.15 -17.55
N ALA A 25 4.02 -4.00 -18.02
CA ALA A 25 5.14 -4.47 -17.21
C ALA A 25 5.98 -3.30 -16.65
N ALA A 26 6.12 -2.20 -17.41
CA ALA A 26 6.85 -1.02 -16.97
C ALA A 26 6.12 -0.27 -15.83
N GLU A 27 4.80 -0.14 -15.92
CA GLU A 27 3.98 0.48 -14.87
C GLU A 27 3.96 -0.38 -13.59
N ASN A 28 3.87 -1.70 -13.73
CA ASN A 28 3.97 -2.62 -12.60
C ASN A 28 5.36 -2.52 -11.93
N GLN A 29 6.44 -2.48 -12.72
CA GLN A 29 7.79 -2.31 -12.18
C GLN A 29 7.96 -0.97 -11.45
N ALA A 30 7.44 0.13 -11.99
CA ALA A 30 7.47 1.44 -11.33
C ALA A 30 6.69 1.40 -10.01
N PHE A 31 5.51 0.78 -10.00
CA PHE A 31 4.73 0.57 -8.79
C PHE A 31 5.49 -0.26 -7.75
N PHE A 32 6.16 -1.35 -8.13
CA PHE A 32 6.92 -2.18 -7.19
C PHE A 32 8.06 -1.41 -6.51
N LEU A 33 8.76 -0.56 -7.27
CA LEU A 33 9.81 0.29 -6.71
C LEU A 33 9.26 1.32 -5.72
N ASP A 34 8.12 1.93 -6.03
CA ASP A 34 7.49 2.89 -5.11
C ASP A 34 6.89 2.18 -3.89
N ALA A 35 6.25 1.03 -4.07
CA ALA A 35 5.72 0.19 -2.99
C ALA A 35 6.82 -0.21 -1.99
N ALA A 36 7.98 -0.66 -2.47
CA ALA A 36 9.13 -0.98 -1.62
C ALA A 36 9.66 0.27 -0.89
N THR A 37 9.72 1.41 -1.59
CA THR A 37 10.14 2.69 -1.00
C THR A 37 9.18 3.16 0.09
N CYS A 38 7.87 3.04 -0.13
CA CYS A 38 6.86 3.42 0.84
C CYS A 38 6.76 2.45 2.02
N ALA A 39 6.93 1.15 1.79
CA ALA A 39 7.04 0.17 2.87
C ALA A 39 8.21 0.51 3.80
N ALA A 40 9.41 0.78 3.26
CA ALA A 40 10.58 1.18 4.06
C ALA A 40 10.35 2.50 4.82
N ALA A 41 9.74 3.51 4.18
CA ALA A 41 9.44 4.80 4.80
C ALA A 41 8.47 4.69 5.98
N LEU A 42 7.41 3.90 5.81
CA LEU A 42 6.36 3.68 6.82
C LEU A 42 6.88 2.80 7.97
N GLU A 43 7.68 1.76 7.67
CA GLU A 43 8.34 0.96 8.70
C GLU A 43 9.28 1.82 9.56
N ALA A 44 10.08 2.69 8.95
CA ALA A 44 10.93 3.60 9.70
C ALA A 44 10.13 4.55 10.59
N ARG A 45 8.94 5.00 10.15
CA ARG A 45 8.06 5.83 10.98
C ARG A 45 7.48 5.05 12.16
N VAL A 46 7.16 3.77 11.97
CA VAL A 46 6.75 2.89 13.08
C VAL A 46 7.88 2.80 14.10
N VAL A 47 9.12 2.56 13.66
CA VAL A 47 10.30 2.52 14.56
C VAL A 47 10.50 3.83 15.31
N GLU A 48 10.35 4.98 14.64
CA GLU A 48 10.41 6.30 15.28
C GLU A 48 9.30 6.47 16.34
N ARG A 49 8.08 5.99 16.08
CA ARG A 49 7.00 6.03 17.08
C ARG A 49 7.31 5.19 18.31
N GLN A 50 8.01 4.07 18.17
CA GLN A 50 8.40 3.23 19.32
C GLN A 50 9.35 3.97 20.29
N THR A 51 10.02 5.04 19.87
CA THR A 51 10.85 5.86 20.76
C THR A 51 10.05 6.95 21.49
N GLN A 52 8.77 7.12 21.15
CA GLN A 52 7.88 8.10 21.77
C GLN A 52 7.15 7.49 22.97
N ALA A 53 6.74 8.36 23.90
CA ALA A 53 5.93 7.96 25.04
C ALA A 53 4.65 7.24 24.59
N ARG A 54 4.34 6.13 25.26
CA ARG A 54 3.20 5.31 24.90
C ARG A 54 1.88 6.02 25.19
N THR A 55 1.05 6.10 24.14
CA THR A 55 -0.31 6.66 24.17
C THR A 55 -1.17 5.93 23.16
N ASP A 56 -2.49 5.92 23.35
CA ASP A 56 -3.42 5.31 22.39
C ASP A 56 -3.33 5.98 21.01
N ALA A 57 -3.10 7.29 20.97
CA ALA A 57 -2.92 8.03 19.72
C ALA A 57 -1.66 7.58 18.95
N ARG A 58 -0.56 7.32 19.66
CA ARG A 58 0.66 6.75 19.08
C ARG A 58 0.40 5.35 18.53
N ASP A 59 -0.24 4.49 19.32
CA ASP A 59 -0.51 3.09 18.95
C ASP A 59 -1.45 3.02 17.72
N GLN A 60 -2.46 3.90 17.67
CA GLN A 60 -3.35 4.03 16.52
C GLN A 60 -2.62 4.56 15.28
N ALA A 61 -1.67 5.50 15.44
CA ALA A 61 -0.86 5.99 14.35
C ALA A 61 0.10 4.91 13.81
N MET A 62 0.69 4.09 14.69
CA MET A 62 1.47 2.92 14.29
C MET A 62 0.61 1.93 13.48
N LEU A 63 -0.63 1.68 13.91
CA LEU A 63 -1.56 0.84 13.15
C LEU A 63 -1.81 1.38 11.75
N SER A 64 -2.11 2.67 11.62
CA SER A 64 -2.29 3.30 10.30
C SER A 64 -1.05 3.14 9.41
N ASP A 65 0.14 3.35 9.97
CA ASP A 65 1.40 3.24 9.22
C ASP A 65 1.63 1.82 8.71
N VAL A 66 1.37 0.81 9.56
CA VAL A 66 1.49 -0.60 9.18
C VAL A 66 0.42 -1.00 8.17
N GLU A 67 -0.82 -0.55 8.32
CA GLU A 67 -1.90 -0.78 7.35
C GLU A 67 -1.54 -0.22 5.97
N HIS A 68 -1.07 1.03 5.91
CA HIS A 68 -0.62 1.67 4.68
C HIS A 68 0.55 0.90 4.05
N GLY A 69 1.52 0.43 4.85
CA GLY A 69 2.62 -0.38 4.33
C GLY A 69 2.15 -1.73 3.76
N PHE A 70 1.21 -2.39 4.43
CA PHE A 70 0.68 -3.69 4.00
C PHE A 70 -0.20 -3.61 2.76
N VAL A 71 -0.95 -2.52 2.54
CA VAL A 71 -1.71 -2.40 1.29
C VAL A 71 -0.79 -2.27 0.07
N PHE A 72 0.34 -1.56 0.17
CA PHE A 72 1.35 -1.52 -0.90
C PHE A 72 1.85 -2.92 -1.25
N ILE A 73 2.22 -3.71 -0.25
CA ILE A 73 2.71 -5.08 -0.43
C ILE A 73 1.61 -5.96 -1.04
N GLY A 74 0.39 -5.88 -0.52
CA GLY A 74 -0.76 -6.65 -1.02
C GLY A 74 -1.05 -6.36 -2.50
N VAL A 75 -1.08 -5.08 -2.88
CA VAL A 75 -1.29 -4.67 -4.28
C VAL A 75 -0.11 -5.10 -5.15
N ALA A 76 1.12 -5.03 -4.67
CA ALA A 76 2.30 -5.48 -5.42
C ALA A 76 2.24 -6.99 -5.72
N TYR A 77 1.87 -7.82 -4.74
CA TYR A 77 1.68 -9.26 -4.95
C TYR A 77 0.54 -9.57 -5.91
N LYS A 78 -0.58 -8.83 -5.81
CA LYS A 78 -1.70 -8.95 -6.75
C LYS A 78 -1.27 -8.64 -8.19
N ARG A 79 -0.42 -7.64 -8.38
CA ARG A 79 0.18 -7.24 -9.67
C ARG A 79 1.31 -8.16 -10.15
N GLY A 80 1.62 -9.23 -9.43
CA GLY A 80 2.55 -10.27 -9.88
C GLY A 80 3.94 -10.26 -9.24
N LEU A 81 4.24 -9.35 -8.31
CA LEU A 81 5.51 -9.38 -7.58
C LEU A 81 5.60 -10.66 -6.71
N ARG A 82 6.78 -11.27 -6.62
CA ARG A 82 7.02 -12.52 -5.89
C ARG A 82 8.26 -12.43 -4.99
N ASN A 83 8.35 -13.33 -4.01
CA ASN A 83 9.43 -13.43 -3.03
C ASN A 83 10.44 -14.43 -3.58
N PRO A 84 11.47 -13.99 -4.33
CA PRO A 84 12.60 -13.26 -3.73
C PRO A 84 12.78 -11.80 -4.20
N GLN A 85 12.14 -11.41 -5.30
CA GLN A 85 12.28 -10.08 -5.89
C GLN A 85 11.76 -8.98 -4.96
N ALA A 86 10.64 -9.24 -4.26
CA ALA A 86 10.07 -8.30 -3.30
C ALA A 86 11.05 -7.98 -2.14
N ASP A 87 11.72 -9.01 -1.62
CA ASP A 87 12.67 -8.87 -0.51
C ASP A 87 13.91 -8.08 -0.94
N GLU A 88 14.44 -8.35 -2.13
CA GLU A 88 15.54 -7.58 -2.71
C GLU A 88 15.18 -6.10 -2.88
N MET A 89 13.99 -5.82 -3.40
CA MET A 89 13.50 -4.45 -3.58
C MET A 89 13.33 -3.73 -2.25
N LEU A 90 12.76 -4.40 -1.24
CA LEU A 90 12.59 -3.84 0.09
C LEU A 90 13.94 -3.53 0.74
N HIS A 91 14.89 -4.47 0.72
CA HIS A 91 16.23 -4.23 1.26
C HIS A 91 16.97 -3.10 0.54
N ALA A 92 16.83 -3.00 -0.78
CA ALA A 92 17.39 -1.88 -1.53
C ALA A 92 16.73 -0.55 -1.13
N ALA A 93 15.41 -0.55 -0.89
CA ALA A 93 14.67 0.62 -0.43
C ALA A 93 15.07 1.05 0.98
N GLU A 94 15.25 0.12 1.92
CA GLU A 94 15.73 0.40 3.28
C GLU A 94 17.11 1.07 3.28
N LYS A 95 18.04 0.55 2.44
CA LYS A 95 19.37 1.15 2.27
C LYS A 95 19.29 2.58 1.72
N ARG A 96 18.46 2.81 0.69
CA ARG A 96 18.22 4.16 0.15
C ARG A 96 17.60 5.07 1.19
N TRP A 97 16.62 4.57 1.93
CA TRP A 97 15.94 5.31 3.00
C TRP A 97 16.91 5.80 4.06
N ALA A 98 17.82 4.94 4.54
CA ALA A 98 18.81 5.29 5.54
C ALA A 98 19.66 6.50 5.12
N ALA A 99 20.05 6.56 3.84
CA ALA A 99 20.86 7.62 3.25
C ALA A 99 20.12 8.93 2.95
N LEU A 100 18.78 8.96 3.04
CA LEU A 100 18.02 10.19 2.74
C LEU A 100 18.21 11.29 3.81
N PRO A 101 18.29 12.57 3.39
CA PRO A 101 18.19 13.73 4.28
C PRO A 101 16.88 13.73 5.09
N LYS A 102 16.90 14.36 6.27
CA LYS A 102 15.72 14.40 7.17
C LYS A 102 14.50 15.06 6.51
N SER A 103 14.69 16.18 5.81
CA SER A 103 13.62 16.87 5.06
C SER A 103 12.93 15.95 4.07
N ASP A 104 13.71 15.13 3.37
CA ASP A 104 13.23 14.26 2.31
C ASP A 104 12.50 13.04 2.88
N LYS A 105 12.96 12.56 4.05
CA LYS A 105 12.28 11.51 4.82
C LYS A 105 10.88 11.95 5.23
N GLU A 106 10.73 13.14 5.81
CA GLU A 106 9.43 13.67 6.25
C GLU A 106 8.46 13.83 5.06
N ALA A 107 8.93 14.43 3.97
CA ALA A 107 8.13 14.60 2.75
C ALA A 107 7.70 13.24 2.16
N ARG A 108 8.62 12.27 2.12
CA ARG A 108 8.34 10.93 1.59
C ARG A 108 7.35 10.17 2.46
N GLN A 109 7.51 10.19 3.79
CA GLN A 109 6.56 9.59 4.73
C GLN A 109 5.15 10.15 4.55
N ALA A 110 5.02 11.48 4.44
CA ALA A 110 3.73 12.13 4.23
C ALA A 110 3.10 11.70 2.90
N SER A 111 3.89 11.63 1.81
CA SER A 111 3.41 11.14 0.51
C SER A 111 2.96 9.68 0.57
N CYS A 112 3.78 8.79 1.13
CA CYS A 112 3.46 7.37 1.25
C CYS A 112 2.22 7.09 2.10
N SER A 113 1.93 7.92 3.09
CA SER A 113 0.70 7.81 3.89
C SER A 113 -0.54 8.11 3.05
N ARG A 114 -0.49 9.19 2.26
CA ARG A 114 -1.61 9.57 1.38
C ARG A 114 -1.84 8.52 0.29
N GLN A 115 -0.75 8.03 -0.30
CA GLN A 115 -0.83 6.97 -1.31
C GLN A 115 -1.34 5.66 -0.72
N GLY A 116 -0.87 5.26 0.47
CA GLY A 116 -1.39 4.10 1.19
C GLY A 116 -2.87 4.23 1.51
N GLN A 117 -3.33 5.42 1.90
CA GLN A 117 -4.76 5.69 2.09
C GLN A 117 -5.55 5.52 0.80
N ALA A 118 -5.08 6.08 -0.32
CA ALA A 118 -5.73 5.90 -1.62
C ALA A 118 -5.83 4.42 -2.02
N LEU A 119 -4.76 3.64 -1.81
CA LEU A 119 -4.79 2.20 -2.06
C LEU A 119 -5.78 1.46 -1.15
N ILE A 120 -5.89 1.84 0.12
CA ILE A 120 -6.91 1.29 1.03
C ILE A 120 -8.32 1.57 0.51
N ASP A 121 -8.55 2.78 -0.02
CA ASP A 121 -9.85 3.18 -0.55
C ASP A 121 -10.20 2.43 -1.84
N ASP A 122 -9.19 2.10 -2.65
CA ASP A 122 -9.33 1.39 -3.94
C ASP A 122 -9.50 -0.13 -3.82
N VAL A 123 -9.00 -0.76 -2.74
CA VAL A 123 -9.14 -2.22 -2.56
C VAL A 123 -10.52 -2.60 -2.02
N SER A 124 -10.92 -3.84 -2.31
CA SER A 124 -12.19 -4.40 -1.85
C SER A 124 -12.27 -4.47 -0.31
N MET A 125 -13.48 -4.58 0.23
CA MET A 125 -13.70 -4.73 1.68
C MET A 125 -12.99 -5.96 2.26
N LEU A 126 -12.90 -7.06 1.50
CA LEU A 126 -12.20 -8.26 1.93
C LEU A 126 -10.69 -8.03 2.00
N GLU A 127 -10.10 -7.41 0.97
CA GLU A 127 -8.68 -7.06 0.95
C GLU A 127 -8.35 -6.09 2.11
N ARG A 128 -9.20 -5.07 2.32
CA ARG A 128 -9.10 -4.14 3.46
C ARG A 128 -9.11 -4.86 4.80
N PHE A 129 -10.03 -5.82 4.99
CA PHE A 129 -10.12 -6.61 6.21
C PHE A 129 -8.83 -7.44 6.44
N LEU A 130 -8.31 -8.09 5.40
CA LEU A 130 -7.07 -8.87 5.48
C LEU A 130 -5.87 -7.99 5.83
N VAL A 131 -5.74 -6.82 5.19
CA VAL A 131 -4.68 -5.84 5.49
C VAL A 131 -4.76 -5.39 6.95
N ARG A 132 -5.95 -4.97 7.40
CA ARG A 132 -6.18 -4.52 8.78
C ARG A 132 -5.87 -5.60 9.81
N ASN A 133 -6.38 -6.81 9.60
CA ASN A 133 -6.13 -7.92 10.52
C ASN A 133 -4.63 -8.21 10.66
N ARG A 134 -3.90 -8.24 9.53
CA ARG A 134 -2.46 -8.46 9.55
C ARG A 134 -1.71 -7.31 10.22
N ALA A 135 -2.13 -6.08 9.98
CA ALA A 135 -1.54 -4.88 10.58
C ALA A 135 -1.75 -4.84 12.09
N SER A 136 -2.97 -5.09 12.57
CA SER A 136 -3.28 -5.23 14.00
C SER A 136 -2.41 -6.28 14.67
N ALA A 137 -2.32 -7.49 14.10
CA ALA A 137 -1.48 -8.55 14.66
C ALA A 137 0.01 -8.16 14.69
N ARG A 138 0.50 -7.37 13.72
CA ARG A 138 1.89 -6.87 13.73
C ARG A 138 2.08 -5.85 14.85
N VAL A 139 1.18 -4.87 14.99
CA VAL A 139 1.27 -3.84 16.03
C VAL A 139 1.13 -4.44 17.42
N GLU A 140 0.20 -5.36 17.64
CA GLU A 140 0.03 -6.06 18.91
C GLU A 140 1.32 -6.73 19.37
N ARG A 141 2.03 -7.44 18.47
CA ARG A 141 3.34 -8.03 18.77
C ARG A 141 4.42 -7.00 19.10
N LEU A 142 4.37 -5.82 18.47
CA LEU A 142 5.32 -4.73 18.78
C LEU A 142 5.05 -4.17 20.17
N LEU A 143 3.78 -3.91 20.50
CA LEU A 143 3.35 -3.40 21.79
C LEU A 143 3.57 -4.41 22.91
N GLU A 144 3.43 -5.71 22.64
CA GLU A 144 3.77 -6.78 23.59
C GLU A 144 5.25 -6.76 23.96
N LYS A 145 6.12 -6.71 22.95
CA LYS A 145 7.58 -6.59 23.17
C LYS A 145 7.96 -5.32 23.93
N GLU A 146 7.26 -4.20 23.71
CA GLU A 146 7.48 -2.98 24.49
C GLU A 146 7.12 -3.18 25.96
N ARG A 147 5.94 -3.76 26.26
CA ARG A 147 5.51 -4.04 27.64
C ARG A 147 6.47 -4.97 28.37
N ASP A 148 7.00 -5.98 27.69
CA ASP A 148 7.92 -6.93 28.34
C ASP A 148 9.27 -6.25 28.67
N LYS A 149 9.79 -5.39 27.78
CA LYS A 149 10.97 -4.57 28.06
C LYS A 149 10.77 -3.59 29.23
N GLU A 150 9.56 -3.06 29.39
CA GLU A 150 9.23 -2.17 30.52
C GLU A 150 9.22 -2.93 31.85
N LYS A 151 8.73 -4.17 31.89
CA LYS A 151 8.74 -5.03 33.09
C LYS A 151 10.15 -5.44 33.52
N ASP A 152 11.04 -5.61 32.55
CA ASP A 152 12.44 -6.02 32.79
C ASP A 152 13.36 -4.85 33.21
N LYS A 153 12.82 -3.62 33.29
CA LYS A 153 13.58 -2.45 33.74
C LYS A 153 13.62 -2.44 35.29
N PRO A 154 14.82 -2.46 35.90
CA PRO A 154 14.98 -2.48 37.36
C PRO A 154 14.52 -1.20 38.06
#